data_AF-A0A4R4XM07-F1
#
_entry.id   AF-A0A4R4XM07-F1
#
_cell.length_a   1.000
_cell.length_b   1.000
_cell.length_c   1.000
_cell.angle_alpha   90.00
_cell.angle_beta   90.00
_cell.angle_gamma   90.00
#
_symmetry.space_group_name_H-M   'P 1'
#
loop_
_entity.id
_entity.type
_entity.pdbx_description
1 polymer ?
#
loop_
_entity_poly.entity_id
_entity_poly.type
_entity_poly.pdbx_seq_one_letter_code
_entity_poly.pdbx_strand_id
1 'polypeptide(L)'
;MNTTKTSFLDQTGPDLYRENPFRVTGLAVDATARDIRRRSEELQVQAKLGKAPGTDSLLPLEPPPDADAAQRAIQRLRDPVRRLEDELFWFWPSHNNDEALKALRDGRVEDAERLWTNPGPGRPSAVAAHNLAVLAHARALDDNDPELWKQALRHWRTTLNTDAFWDLVAGRARTADDPRIGPGAAAELRERLPAALLSISARLAVQESRAGEHEKASAHIDLMRGSGFRADLVDTALRDAVAPDASRLRSQSRTALERADAAPDTGHAEAIRLLERAEPVLAGLGAVLPGDHSILEGLRDEIADSAMRCVILYGNETDDWRPAEGVLERTEATAVSANIRTRIAENLETVRENQVYATCWFCKEHPSHDGSGFKVKMHGEVNEEITEYYARRITWRKLTISVPRCTGCASAHRSRRAKVWAYGLGSNVALFMLGLVLTSTSAFGAGVVLMILTFAGFAFAAGFAATTPLSRDAQDVLHAFPAIQEKFKSGWSFGHKPPGVQ
;
A
#
# COMPACT_ATOMS: atom_id res chain seq x y z
N MET A 1 17.25 -24.51 34.88
CA MET A 1 18.05 -23.46 34.23
C MET A 1 17.68 -23.44 32.77
N ASN A 2 16.94 -22.43 32.31
CA ASN A 2 16.74 -22.19 30.89
C ASN A 2 18.05 -21.62 30.36
N THR A 3 18.91 -22.47 29.80
CA THR A 3 20.06 -22.03 29.02
C THR A 3 19.49 -21.33 27.79
N THR A 4 19.51 -20.00 27.77
CA THR A 4 19.21 -19.22 26.56
C THR A 4 20.16 -19.74 25.49
N LYS A 5 19.62 -20.47 24.52
CA LYS A 5 20.40 -21.07 23.43
C LYS A 5 21.14 -19.93 22.75
N THR A 6 22.47 -19.95 22.77
CA THR A 6 23.29 -18.97 22.05
C THR A 6 22.90 -19.04 20.58
N SER A 7 22.47 -17.93 20.00
CA SER A 7 21.99 -17.88 18.63
C SER A 7 23.08 -17.30 17.74
N PHE A 8 23.73 -18.15 16.97
CA PHE A 8 24.77 -17.75 16.03
C PHE A 8 24.17 -17.07 14.80
N LEU A 9 24.90 -16.09 14.26
CA LEU A 9 24.65 -15.38 12.99
C LEU A 9 23.42 -14.46 12.94
N ASP A 10 22.75 -14.22 14.08
CA ASP A 10 21.56 -13.35 14.14
C ASP A 10 21.82 -11.89 13.71
N GLN A 11 23.07 -11.43 13.85
CA GLN A 11 23.48 -10.05 13.56
C GLN A 11 24.20 -9.90 12.22
N THR A 12 24.22 -10.94 11.37
CA THR A 12 24.80 -10.84 10.04
C THR A 12 24.02 -9.84 9.19
N GLY A 13 24.71 -8.95 8.47
CA GLY A 13 24.11 -7.90 7.65
C GLY A 13 25.09 -7.34 6.61
N PRO A 14 24.71 -6.31 5.84
CA PRO A 14 25.56 -5.72 4.80
C PRO A 14 26.92 -5.24 5.29
N ASP A 15 27.01 -4.76 6.53
CA ASP A 15 28.26 -4.27 7.11
C ASP A 15 29.19 -5.38 7.64
N LEU A 16 28.89 -6.65 7.37
CA LEU A 16 29.58 -7.84 7.90
C LEU A 16 31.11 -7.72 7.87
N TYR A 17 31.69 -7.37 6.72
CA TYR A 17 33.15 -7.25 6.61
C TYR A 17 33.66 -5.88 7.06
N ARG A 18 32.86 -4.82 6.90
CA ARG A 18 33.22 -3.45 7.32
C ARG A 18 33.36 -3.36 8.85
N GLU A 19 32.53 -4.09 9.59
CA GLU A 19 32.58 -4.16 11.05
C GLU A 19 33.39 -5.35 11.58
N ASN A 20 33.90 -6.22 10.69
CA ASN A 20 34.66 -7.39 11.12
C ASN A 20 35.89 -6.94 11.91
N PRO A 21 36.05 -7.38 13.18
CA PRO A 21 37.08 -6.85 14.04
C PRO A 21 38.49 -7.19 13.56
N PHE A 22 38.68 -8.28 12.82
CA PHE A 22 39.98 -8.62 12.23
C PHE A 22 40.33 -7.70 11.05
N ARG A 23 39.33 -7.29 10.26
CA ARG A 23 39.50 -6.26 9.21
C ARG A 23 39.86 -4.91 9.83
N VAL A 24 39.09 -4.48 10.82
CA VAL A 24 39.25 -3.17 11.48
C VAL A 24 40.57 -3.06 12.24
N THR A 25 40.97 -4.10 12.98
CA THR A 25 42.17 -4.06 13.81
C THR A 25 43.44 -4.47 13.06
N GLY A 26 43.32 -5.21 11.95
CA GLY A 26 44.43 -5.82 11.23
C GLY A 26 45.01 -7.06 11.91
N LEU A 27 44.35 -7.59 12.95
CA LEU A 27 44.77 -8.82 13.62
C LEU A 27 44.45 -10.06 12.77
N ALA A 28 45.28 -11.09 12.89
CA ALA A 28 44.98 -12.41 12.34
C ALA A 28 43.99 -13.16 13.24
N VAL A 29 43.25 -14.13 12.66
CA VAL A 29 42.25 -14.93 13.40
C VAL A 29 42.84 -15.74 14.56
N ASP A 30 44.13 -16.06 14.49
CA ASP A 30 44.88 -16.77 15.54
C ASP A 30 45.52 -15.85 16.59
N ALA A 31 45.25 -14.54 16.56
CA ALA A 31 45.77 -13.58 17.51
C ALA A 31 45.41 -13.95 18.97
N THR A 32 46.42 -13.99 19.84
CA THR A 32 46.24 -14.34 21.25
C THR A 32 45.64 -13.18 22.05
N ALA A 33 45.17 -13.45 23.27
CA ALA A 33 44.73 -12.40 24.20
C ALA A 33 45.84 -11.37 24.51
N ARG A 34 47.12 -11.76 24.37
CA ARG A 34 48.27 -10.85 24.49
C ARG A 34 48.39 -9.95 23.26
N ASP A 35 48.24 -10.52 22.05
CA ASP A 35 48.28 -9.74 20.81
C ASP A 35 47.14 -8.73 20.74
N ILE A 36 45.93 -9.11 21.17
CA ILE A 36 44.77 -8.20 21.25
C ILE A 36 45.04 -7.03 22.20
N ARG A 37 45.63 -7.28 23.39
CA ARG A 37 45.99 -6.22 24.33
C ARG A 37 47.04 -5.28 23.75
N ARG A 38 48.13 -5.81 23.20
CA ARG A 38 49.17 -5.02 22.53
C ARG A 38 48.57 -4.16 21.42
N ARG A 39 47.73 -4.74 20.58
CA ARG A 39 47.09 -4.01 19.48
C ARG A 39 46.13 -2.93 19.98
N SER A 40 45.40 -3.19 21.07
CA SER A 40 44.56 -2.17 21.71
C SER A 40 45.36 -0.95 22.16
N GLU A 41 46.55 -1.16 22.74
CA GLU A 41 47.45 -0.09 23.18
C GLU A 41 48.00 0.70 21.97
N GLU A 42 48.43 0.00 20.91
CA GLU A 42 48.88 0.61 19.66
C GLU A 42 47.81 1.51 19.02
N LEU A 43 46.57 1.02 18.91
CA LEU A 43 45.45 1.77 18.32
C LEU A 43 45.11 3.02 19.15
N GLN A 44 45.19 2.94 20.48
CA GLN A 44 45.02 4.12 21.34
C GLN A 44 46.11 5.17 21.14
N VAL A 45 47.36 4.74 20.93
CA VAL A 45 48.47 5.65 20.61
C VAL A 45 48.27 6.27 19.23
N GLN A 46 47.90 5.48 18.22
CA GLN A 46 47.62 5.97 16.86
C GLN A 46 46.49 7.02 16.85
N ALA A 47 45.40 6.76 17.58
CA ALA A 47 44.28 7.69 17.71
C ALA A 47 44.72 9.03 18.33
N LYS A 48 45.56 9.01 19.38
CA LYS A 48 46.12 10.24 19.98
C LYS A 48 47.00 11.03 19.02
N LEU A 49 47.63 10.35 18.06
CA LEU A 49 48.47 10.96 17.02
C LEU A 49 47.68 11.35 15.75
N GLY A 50 46.36 11.19 15.73
CA GLY A 50 45.52 11.48 14.57
C GLY A 50 45.72 10.53 13.38
N LYS A 51 46.32 9.35 13.59
CA LYS A 51 46.47 8.32 12.55
C LYS A 51 45.25 7.42 12.52
N ALA A 52 44.73 7.15 11.32
CA ALA A 52 43.58 6.28 11.14
C ALA A 52 43.97 4.80 11.37
N PRO A 53 43.18 4.04 12.14
CA PRO A 53 43.40 2.60 12.32
C PRO A 53 43.10 1.81 11.04
N GLY A 54 43.65 0.59 10.94
CA GLY A 54 43.27 -0.37 9.89
C GLY A 54 43.96 -0.21 8.52
N THR A 55 44.87 0.76 8.35
CA THR A 55 45.62 0.94 7.08
C THR A 55 46.49 -0.25 6.70
N ASP A 56 46.92 -1.05 7.69
CA ASP A 56 47.82 -2.20 7.50
C ASP A 56 47.05 -3.55 7.45
N SER A 57 45.74 -3.50 7.23
CA SER A 57 44.85 -4.67 7.15
C SER A 57 44.98 -5.41 5.82
N LEU A 58 44.57 -6.68 5.78
CA LEU A 58 44.59 -7.50 4.55
C LEU A 58 43.68 -6.94 3.45
N LEU A 59 42.55 -6.35 3.84
CA LEU A 59 41.67 -5.59 2.96
C LEU A 59 41.36 -4.26 3.66
N PRO A 60 42.15 -3.20 3.41
CA PRO A 60 41.91 -1.89 4.00
C PRO A 60 40.49 -1.39 3.69
N LEU A 61 39.96 -0.56 4.59
CA LEU A 61 38.63 0.05 4.42
C LEU A 61 38.75 1.45 3.86
N GLU A 62 37.83 1.79 2.96
CA GLU A 62 37.61 3.14 2.47
C GLU A 62 36.18 3.59 2.82
N PRO A 63 35.99 4.68 3.59
CA PRO A 63 37.00 5.35 4.41
C PRO A 63 37.54 4.44 5.55
N PRO A 64 38.73 4.75 6.11
CA PRO A 64 39.29 3.97 7.21
C PRO A 64 38.41 4.09 8.47
N PRO A 65 38.43 3.08 9.36
CA PRO A 65 37.65 3.09 10.59
C PRO A 65 38.06 4.25 11.51
N ASP A 66 37.12 4.76 12.29
CA ASP A 66 37.43 5.72 13.36
C ASP A 66 37.93 5.01 14.64
N ALA A 67 38.40 5.81 15.60
CA ALA A 67 38.93 5.29 16.87
C ALA A 67 37.86 4.52 17.68
N ASP A 68 36.60 4.94 17.60
CA ASP A 68 35.49 4.32 18.33
C ASP A 68 35.15 2.95 17.72
N ALA A 69 35.13 2.83 16.39
CA ALA A 69 34.97 1.58 15.67
C ALA A 69 36.11 0.61 15.99
N ALA A 70 37.36 1.08 16.02
CA ALA A 70 38.50 0.27 16.43
C ALA A 70 38.37 -0.24 17.89
N GLN A 71 37.90 0.60 18.80
CA GLN A 71 37.67 0.20 20.19
C GLN A 71 36.52 -0.80 20.32
N ARG A 72 35.41 -0.60 19.58
CA ARG A 72 34.30 -1.57 19.52
C ARG A 72 34.77 -2.93 18.97
N ALA A 73 35.59 -2.93 17.93
CA ALA A 73 36.18 -4.14 17.35
C ALA A 73 37.04 -4.90 18.38
N ILE A 74 37.91 -4.19 19.12
CA ILE A 74 38.72 -4.81 20.19
C ILE A 74 37.84 -5.39 21.29
N GLN A 75 36.76 -4.71 21.70
CA GLN A 75 35.82 -5.25 22.68
C GLN A 75 35.10 -6.49 22.16
N ARG A 76 34.68 -6.50 20.89
CA ARG A 76 34.02 -7.63 20.24
C ARG A 76 34.90 -8.88 20.21
N LEU A 77 36.21 -8.75 19.97
CA LEU A 77 37.18 -9.86 20.04
C LEU A 77 37.31 -10.52 21.42
N ARG A 78 36.84 -9.86 22.49
CA ARG A 78 36.87 -10.41 23.85
C ARG A 78 35.69 -11.32 24.17
N ASP A 79 34.65 -11.33 23.34
CA ASP A 79 33.54 -12.28 23.48
C ASP A 79 33.80 -13.51 22.58
N PRO A 80 34.11 -14.69 23.16
CA PRO A 80 34.40 -15.90 22.39
C PRO A 80 33.34 -16.28 21.36
N VAL A 81 32.06 -16.07 21.66
CA VAL A 81 30.96 -16.41 20.74
C VAL A 81 31.03 -15.53 19.50
N ARG A 82 31.11 -14.20 19.69
CA ARG A 82 31.22 -13.23 18.58
C ARG A 82 32.50 -13.40 17.81
N ARG A 83 33.61 -13.61 18.51
CA ARG A 83 34.91 -13.88 17.89
C ARG A 83 34.83 -15.09 16.95
N LEU A 84 34.20 -16.19 17.34
CA LEU A 84 34.06 -17.36 16.49
C LEU A 84 33.25 -17.06 15.21
N GLU A 85 32.19 -16.26 15.31
CA GLU A 85 31.42 -15.77 14.14
C GLU A 85 32.30 -14.91 13.23
N ASP A 86 33.04 -13.97 13.82
CA ASP A 86 33.89 -13.04 13.07
C ASP A 86 35.07 -13.77 12.40
N GLU A 87 35.58 -14.83 13.02
CA GLU A 87 36.61 -15.70 12.44
C GLU A 87 36.07 -16.44 11.21
N LEU A 88 34.81 -16.91 11.25
CA LEU A 88 34.15 -17.52 10.09
C LEU A 88 34.05 -16.55 8.91
N PHE A 89 34.02 -15.24 9.14
CA PHE A 89 33.98 -14.24 8.07
C PHE A 89 35.32 -13.50 7.90
N TRP A 90 36.44 -14.15 8.22
CA TRP A 90 37.76 -13.58 7.97
C TRP A 90 38.77 -14.60 7.48
N PHE A 91 39.96 -14.16 7.07
CA PHE A 91 40.94 -15.04 6.43
C PHE A 91 41.65 -15.97 7.42
N TRP A 92 41.71 -17.26 7.09
CA TRP A 92 42.42 -18.28 7.88
C TRP A 92 43.78 -18.59 7.26
N PRO A 93 44.84 -18.76 8.07
CA PRO A 93 46.13 -19.23 7.57
C PRO A 93 46.10 -20.74 7.31
N SER A 94 46.61 -21.15 6.14
CA SER A 94 46.75 -22.56 5.78
C SER A 94 47.91 -23.22 6.52
N HIS A 95 48.98 -22.44 6.74
CA HIS A 95 50.22 -22.83 7.41
C HIS A 95 50.95 -21.59 7.94
N ASN A 96 52.02 -21.81 8.70
CA ASN A 96 52.91 -20.72 9.11
C ASN A 96 53.54 -20.09 7.85
N ASN A 97 53.52 -18.76 7.76
CA ASN A 97 54.11 -18.00 6.65
C ASN A 97 53.34 -18.05 5.31
N ASP A 98 52.02 -18.23 5.36
CA ASP A 98 51.10 -18.33 4.21
C ASP A 98 51.34 -17.24 3.14
N GLU A 99 51.79 -17.68 1.96
CA GLU A 99 52.15 -16.81 0.83
C GLU A 99 50.96 -16.04 0.27
N ALA A 100 49.75 -16.62 0.30
CA ALA A 100 48.55 -15.96 -0.21
C ALA A 100 48.14 -14.80 0.71
N LEU A 101 48.21 -14.99 2.04
CA LEU A 101 47.94 -13.90 2.98
C LEU A 101 48.98 -12.78 2.93
N LYS A 102 50.25 -13.10 2.60
CA LYS A 102 51.25 -12.07 2.33
C LYS A 102 50.96 -11.31 1.06
N ALA A 103 50.63 -12.01 -0.03
CA ALA A 103 50.25 -11.38 -1.29
C ALA A 103 49.08 -10.42 -1.08
N LEU A 104 48.07 -10.85 -0.32
CA LEU A 104 46.94 -10.01 0.03
C LEU A 104 47.35 -8.78 0.86
N ARG A 105 48.22 -8.94 1.86
CA ARG A 105 48.76 -7.82 2.65
C ARG A 105 49.54 -6.80 1.80
N ASP A 106 50.23 -7.27 0.77
CA ASP A 106 50.97 -6.42 -0.17
C ASP A 106 50.06 -5.76 -1.23
N GLY A 107 48.73 -5.97 -1.15
CA GLY A 107 47.76 -5.47 -2.12
C GLY A 107 47.70 -6.27 -3.43
N ARG A 108 48.38 -7.40 -3.53
CA ARG A 108 48.40 -8.30 -4.70
C ARG A 108 47.25 -9.31 -4.63
N VAL A 109 46.03 -8.82 -4.78
CA VAL A 109 44.79 -9.60 -4.62
C VAL A 109 44.72 -10.77 -5.61
N GLU A 110 45.06 -10.55 -6.87
CA GLU A 110 45.01 -11.57 -7.93
C GLU A 110 46.02 -12.70 -7.68
N ASP A 111 47.16 -12.39 -7.06
CA ASP A 111 48.15 -13.39 -6.67
C ASP A 111 47.63 -14.27 -5.53
N ALA A 112 46.99 -13.67 -4.54
CA ALA A 112 46.36 -14.42 -3.44
C ALA A 112 45.25 -15.35 -3.96
N GLU A 113 44.41 -14.85 -4.86
CA GLU A 113 43.34 -15.63 -5.49
C GLU A 113 43.87 -16.81 -6.31
N ARG A 114 44.93 -16.59 -7.10
CA ARG A 114 45.59 -17.65 -7.88
C ARG A 114 46.17 -18.75 -6.99
N LEU A 115 46.78 -18.38 -5.86
CA LEU A 115 47.33 -19.32 -4.89
C LEU A 115 46.24 -20.15 -4.22
N TRP A 116 45.09 -19.54 -3.88
CA TRP A 116 43.95 -20.28 -3.34
C TRP A 116 43.19 -21.12 -4.37
N THR A 117 43.25 -20.76 -5.65
CA THR A 117 42.64 -21.57 -6.72
C THR A 117 43.41 -22.87 -6.96
N ASN A 118 44.72 -22.91 -6.68
CA ASN A 118 45.56 -24.11 -6.81
C ASN A 118 46.25 -24.47 -5.49
N PRO A 119 45.49 -24.85 -4.45
CA PRO A 119 46.04 -25.10 -3.14
C PRO A 119 46.70 -26.48 -3.06
N GLY A 120 47.60 -26.66 -2.09
CA GLY A 120 48.08 -27.99 -1.72
C GLY A 120 46.96 -28.88 -1.15
N PRO A 121 47.14 -30.22 -1.14
CA PRO A 121 46.11 -31.15 -0.67
C PRO A 121 45.86 -31.03 0.84
N GLY A 122 44.66 -31.42 1.29
CA GLY A 122 44.30 -31.47 2.71
C GLY A 122 43.90 -30.10 3.28
N ARG A 123 44.48 -29.71 4.42
CA ARG A 123 44.15 -28.45 5.13
C ARG A 123 44.24 -27.21 4.24
N PRO A 124 45.30 -26.99 3.42
CA PRO A 124 45.38 -25.83 2.55
C PRO A 124 44.21 -25.73 1.56
N SER A 125 43.77 -26.85 0.99
CA SER A 125 42.61 -26.86 0.08
C SER A 125 41.31 -26.45 0.79
N ALA A 126 41.10 -26.91 2.03
CA ALA A 126 39.91 -26.55 2.80
C ALA A 126 39.89 -25.06 3.20
N VAL A 127 41.04 -24.53 3.63
CA VAL A 127 41.21 -23.11 3.96
C VAL A 127 41.09 -22.23 2.71
N ALA A 128 41.65 -22.67 1.58
CA ALA A 128 41.59 -21.93 0.33
C ALA A 128 40.15 -21.78 -0.20
N ALA A 129 39.33 -22.84 -0.16
CA ALA A 129 37.92 -22.77 -0.53
C ALA A 129 37.16 -21.72 0.29
N HIS A 130 37.42 -21.66 1.59
CA HIS A 130 36.87 -20.66 2.50
C HIS A 130 37.38 -19.25 2.20
N ASN A 131 38.70 -19.07 2.05
CA ASN A 131 39.29 -17.75 1.84
C ASN A 131 38.87 -17.13 0.50
N LEU A 132 38.66 -17.94 -0.55
CA LEU A 132 38.04 -17.49 -1.81
C LEU A 132 36.61 -16.98 -1.59
N ALA A 133 35.83 -17.65 -0.72
CA ALA A 133 34.48 -17.20 -0.38
C ALA A 133 34.50 -15.86 0.36
N VAL A 134 35.38 -15.72 1.35
CA VAL A 134 35.57 -14.47 2.11
C VAL A 134 36.06 -13.34 1.20
N LEU A 135 37.05 -13.58 0.34
CA LEU A 135 37.60 -12.56 -0.57
C LEU A 135 36.53 -12.05 -1.54
N ALA A 136 35.86 -12.97 -2.25
CA ALA A 136 34.84 -12.61 -3.22
C ALA A 136 33.68 -11.86 -2.56
N HIS A 137 33.24 -12.31 -1.37
CA HIS A 137 32.11 -11.70 -0.67
C HIS A 137 32.45 -10.33 -0.08
N ALA A 138 33.65 -10.15 0.48
CA ALA A 138 34.09 -8.86 0.99
C ALA A 138 34.17 -7.83 -0.13
N ARG A 139 34.78 -8.19 -1.27
CA ARG A 139 34.84 -7.32 -2.45
C ARG A 139 33.47 -7.06 -3.06
N ALA A 140 32.59 -8.06 -3.10
CA ALA A 140 31.21 -7.88 -3.57
C ALA A 140 30.43 -6.85 -2.74
N LEU A 141 30.71 -6.75 -1.43
CA LEU A 141 30.11 -5.76 -0.54
C LEU A 141 30.77 -4.37 -0.63
N ASP A 142 32.08 -4.31 -0.93
CA ASP A 142 32.79 -3.05 -1.10
C ASP A 142 32.51 -2.41 -2.48
N ASP A 143 32.55 -3.21 -3.55
CA ASP A 143 32.48 -2.75 -4.96
C ASP A 143 31.07 -2.85 -5.56
N ASN A 144 30.13 -3.53 -4.89
CA ASN A 144 28.77 -3.83 -5.37
C ASN A 144 28.72 -4.53 -6.76
N ASP A 145 29.71 -5.36 -7.07
CA ASP A 145 29.81 -6.08 -8.35
C ASP A 145 28.97 -7.38 -8.36
N PRO A 146 27.97 -7.52 -9.26
CA PRO A 146 27.15 -8.74 -9.37
C PRO A 146 27.93 -10.03 -9.65
N GLU A 147 29.04 -9.96 -10.39
CA GLU A 147 29.83 -11.16 -10.70
C GLU A 147 30.61 -11.66 -9.48
N LEU A 148 31.10 -10.75 -8.64
CA LEU A 148 31.72 -11.09 -7.35
C LEU A 148 30.72 -11.74 -6.40
N TRP A 149 29.46 -11.28 -6.39
CA TRP A 149 28.41 -11.92 -5.61
C TRP A 149 28.14 -13.37 -6.04
N LYS A 150 28.09 -13.63 -7.36
CA LYS A 150 27.90 -15.01 -7.88
C LYS A 150 29.08 -15.91 -7.48
N GLN A 151 30.30 -15.39 -7.57
CA GLN A 151 31.51 -16.10 -7.14
C GLN A 151 31.47 -16.40 -5.64
N ALA A 152 31.14 -15.39 -4.81
CA ALA A 152 31.03 -15.52 -3.36
C ALA A 152 30.09 -16.66 -2.95
N LEU A 153 28.84 -16.67 -3.46
CA LEU A 153 27.87 -17.71 -3.11
C LEU A 153 28.29 -19.11 -3.59
N ARG A 154 28.95 -19.21 -4.76
CA ARG A 154 29.51 -20.49 -5.24
C ARG A 154 30.63 -21.00 -4.34
N HIS A 155 31.55 -20.12 -3.92
CA HIS A 155 32.63 -20.50 -3.01
C HIS A 155 32.09 -20.85 -1.62
N TRP A 156 31.12 -20.10 -1.09
CA TRP A 156 30.46 -20.45 0.18
C TRP A 156 29.78 -21.82 0.13
N ARG A 157 29.14 -22.18 -0.98
CA ARG A 157 28.59 -23.53 -1.17
C ARG A 157 29.68 -24.60 -1.20
N THR A 158 30.83 -24.30 -1.79
CA THR A 158 31.99 -25.21 -1.79
C THR A 158 32.51 -25.41 -0.37
N THR A 159 32.66 -24.34 0.40
CA THR A 159 33.04 -24.38 1.83
C THR A 159 32.03 -25.18 2.65
N LEU A 160 30.72 -24.99 2.42
CA LEU A 160 29.66 -25.75 3.08
C LEU A 160 29.74 -27.25 2.81
N ASN A 161 30.30 -27.66 1.68
CA ASN A 161 30.51 -29.08 1.33
C ASN A 161 31.90 -29.61 1.68
N THR A 162 32.77 -28.78 2.26
CA THR A 162 34.13 -29.15 2.62
C THR A 162 34.22 -29.48 4.10
N ASP A 163 33.98 -30.74 4.47
CA ASP A 163 33.96 -31.19 5.87
C ASP A 163 35.26 -30.85 6.61
N ALA A 164 36.40 -30.97 5.93
CA ALA A 164 37.71 -30.63 6.48
C ALA A 164 37.80 -29.18 6.99
N PHE A 165 37.07 -28.23 6.39
CA PHE A 165 37.04 -26.85 6.91
C PHE A 165 36.23 -26.78 8.21
N TRP A 166 35.09 -27.46 8.28
CA TRP A 166 34.25 -27.49 9.47
C TRP A 166 34.90 -28.22 10.65
N ASP A 167 35.78 -29.19 10.39
CA ASP A 167 36.66 -29.77 11.41
C ASP A 167 37.62 -28.74 12.01
N LEU A 168 38.10 -27.78 11.22
CA LEU A 168 38.92 -26.66 11.71
C LEU A 168 38.11 -25.72 12.60
N VAL A 169 36.90 -25.37 12.18
CA VAL A 169 35.97 -24.55 12.98
C VAL A 169 35.63 -25.24 14.30
N ALA A 170 35.38 -26.56 14.26
CA ALA A 170 35.15 -27.36 15.47
C ALA A 170 36.39 -27.41 16.37
N GLY A 171 37.59 -27.51 15.79
CA GLY A 171 38.85 -27.38 16.51
C GLY A 171 38.97 -26.04 17.23
N ARG A 172 38.67 -24.94 16.54
CA ARG A 172 38.69 -23.59 17.10
C ARG A 172 37.67 -23.41 18.22
N ALA A 173 36.44 -23.89 18.03
CA ALA A 173 35.39 -23.86 19.04
C ALA A 173 35.83 -24.56 20.34
N ARG A 174 36.51 -25.71 20.24
CA ARG A 174 37.09 -26.41 21.41
C ARG A 174 38.21 -25.62 22.08
N THR A 175 39.08 -24.96 21.31
CA THR A 175 40.17 -24.14 21.86
C THR A 175 39.66 -22.88 22.56
N ALA A 176 38.49 -22.36 22.19
CA ALA A 176 37.90 -21.20 22.83
C ALA A 176 37.50 -21.46 24.31
N ASP A 177 37.21 -22.73 24.65
CA ASP A 177 36.90 -23.20 26.02
C ASP A 177 35.87 -22.34 26.77
N ASP A 178 34.82 -21.89 26.06
CA ASP A 178 33.72 -21.09 26.61
C ASP A 178 32.45 -21.96 26.76
N PRO A 179 31.80 -22.00 27.93
CA PRO A 179 30.59 -22.80 28.16
C PRO A 179 29.42 -22.50 27.21
N ARG A 180 29.40 -21.33 26.57
CA ARG A 180 28.38 -20.93 25.58
C ARG A 180 28.65 -21.53 24.20
N ILE A 181 29.88 -21.96 23.92
CA ILE A 181 30.28 -22.61 22.67
C ILE A 181 30.28 -24.12 22.90
N GLY A 182 29.12 -24.74 22.65
CA GLY A 182 28.97 -26.18 22.80
C GLY A 182 29.75 -27.01 21.77
N PRO A 183 29.88 -28.33 21.97
CA PRO A 183 30.58 -29.23 21.04
C PRO A 183 29.94 -29.29 19.64
N GLY A 184 28.67 -28.90 19.52
CA GLY A 184 27.95 -28.80 18.24
C GLY A 184 28.04 -27.44 17.54
N ALA A 185 28.79 -26.46 18.07
CA ALA A 185 28.80 -25.09 17.56
C ALA A 185 29.18 -24.99 16.06
N ALA A 186 30.15 -25.78 15.60
CA ALA A 186 30.54 -25.80 14.18
C ALA A 186 29.42 -26.34 13.28
N ALA A 187 28.68 -27.36 13.72
CA ALA A 187 27.54 -27.89 12.99
C ALA A 187 26.38 -26.89 12.95
N GLU A 188 26.11 -26.21 14.07
CA GLU A 188 25.10 -25.14 14.13
C GLU A 188 25.47 -23.95 13.23
N LEU A 189 26.73 -23.51 13.22
CA LEU A 189 27.21 -22.49 12.30
C LEU A 189 27.04 -22.92 10.84
N ARG A 190 27.41 -24.16 10.50
CA ARG A 190 27.26 -24.73 9.15
C ARG A 190 25.80 -24.75 8.70
N GLU A 191 24.89 -25.16 9.58
CA GLU A 191 23.46 -25.24 9.31
C GLU A 191 22.85 -23.85 9.06
N ARG A 192 23.25 -22.84 9.84
CA ARG A 192 22.70 -21.49 9.77
C ARG A 192 23.34 -20.60 8.69
N LEU A 193 24.56 -20.91 8.28
CA LEU A 193 25.33 -20.09 7.33
C LEU A 193 24.58 -19.78 6.02
N PRO A 194 23.88 -20.73 5.35
CA PRO A 194 23.11 -20.43 4.15
C PRO A 194 22.06 -19.31 4.36
N ALA A 195 21.31 -19.38 5.47
CA ALA A 195 20.31 -18.37 5.80
C ALA A 195 20.96 -17.01 6.08
N ALA A 196 22.08 -17.00 6.82
CA ALA A 196 22.83 -15.77 7.12
C ALA A 196 23.35 -15.10 5.85
N LEU A 197 23.93 -15.84 4.91
CA LEU A 197 24.42 -15.32 3.63
C LEU A 197 23.27 -14.73 2.79
N LEU A 198 22.16 -15.46 2.66
CA LEU A 198 20.98 -14.99 1.93
C LEU A 198 20.34 -13.75 2.56
N SER A 199 20.38 -13.63 3.89
CA SER A 199 19.84 -12.46 4.60
C SER A 199 20.54 -11.15 4.23
N ILE A 200 21.83 -11.21 3.88
CA ILE A 200 22.59 -10.02 3.47
C ILE A 200 22.05 -9.51 2.13
N SER A 201 21.96 -10.38 1.11
CA SER A 201 21.42 -10.01 -0.20
C SER A 201 19.96 -9.58 -0.11
N ALA A 202 19.15 -10.20 0.75
CA ALA A 202 17.76 -9.80 0.97
C ALA A 202 17.65 -8.39 1.56
N ARG A 203 18.49 -8.05 2.55
CA ARG A 203 18.53 -6.70 3.14
C ARG A 203 19.02 -5.65 2.16
N LEU A 204 20.02 -5.96 1.34
CA LEU A 204 20.47 -5.09 0.26
C LEU A 204 19.36 -4.86 -0.77
N ALA A 205 18.64 -5.91 -1.18
CA ALA A 205 17.50 -5.76 -2.10
C ALA A 205 16.42 -4.81 -1.54
N VAL A 206 16.11 -4.92 -0.24
CA VAL A 206 15.18 -4.00 0.44
C VAL A 206 15.74 -2.58 0.51
N GLN A 207 17.03 -2.40 0.79
CA GLN A 207 17.68 -1.09 0.84
C GLN A 207 17.65 -0.40 -0.53
N GLU A 208 18.06 -1.08 -1.59
CA GLU A 208 18.05 -0.57 -2.97
C GLU A 208 16.61 -0.26 -3.41
N SER A 209 15.66 -1.13 -3.07
CA SER A 209 14.26 -0.88 -3.38
C SER A 209 13.71 0.37 -2.69
N ARG A 210 14.13 0.68 -1.46
CA ARG A 210 13.76 1.92 -0.76
C ARG A 210 14.39 3.16 -1.40
N ALA A 211 15.55 3.00 -2.03
CA ALA A 211 16.20 4.07 -2.79
C ALA A 211 15.57 4.29 -4.18
N GLY A 212 14.62 3.44 -4.60
CA GLY A 212 14.01 3.48 -5.94
C GLY A 212 14.82 2.72 -7.00
N GLU A 213 15.89 2.04 -6.61
CA GLU A 213 16.81 1.31 -7.48
C GLU A 213 16.31 -0.12 -7.75
N HIS A 214 15.11 -0.24 -8.33
CA HIS A 214 14.40 -1.51 -8.47
C HIS A 214 15.17 -2.57 -9.30
N GLU A 215 15.98 -2.14 -10.28
CA GLU A 215 16.83 -3.05 -11.06
C GLU A 215 17.90 -3.72 -10.19
N LYS A 216 18.54 -2.96 -9.29
CA LYS A 216 19.55 -3.50 -8.35
C LYS A 216 18.89 -4.43 -7.32
N ALA A 217 17.71 -4.08 -6.84
CA ALA A 217 16.93 -4.96 -5.98
C ALA A 217 16.63 -6.31 -6.68
N SER A 218 16.15 -6.27 -7.93
CA SER A 218 15.92 -7.47 -8.74
C SER A 218 17.18 -8.30 -8.93
N ALA A 219 18.33 -7.66 -9.19
CA ALA A 219 19.60 -8.35 -9.37
C ALA A 219 20.00 -9.18 -8.13
N HIS A 220 19.80 -8.66 -6.91
CA HIS A 220 20.04 -9.42 -5.68
C HIS A 220 19.08 -10.60 -5.52
N ILE A 221 17.82 -10.46 -5.92
CA ILE A 221 16.83 -11.55 -5.83
C ILE A 221 17.16 -12.65 -6.83
N ASP A 222 17.53 -12.29 -8.05
CA ASP A 222 17.96 -13.23 -9.08
C ASP A 222 19.24 -13.96 -8.66
N LEU A 223 20.17 -13.24 -8.01
CA LEU A 223 21.35 -13.83 -7.38
C LEU A 223 20.99 -14.87 -6.32
N MET A 224 20.07 -14.54 -5.41
CA MET A 224 19.62 -15.45 -4.35
C MET A 224 18.98 -16.71 -4.95
N ARG A 225 18.10 -16.55 -5.95
CA ARG A 225 17.44 -17.66 -6.64
C ARG A 225 18.41 -18.52 -7.45
N GLY A 226 19.43 -17.90 -8.06
CA GLY A 226 20.47 -18.56 -8.84
C GLY A 226 21.63 -19.16 -8.03
N SER A 227 21.66 -18.93 -6.71
CA SER A 227 22.75 -19.37 -5.82
C SER A 227 22.88 -20.90 -5.67
N GLY A 228 21.78 -21.62 -5.91
CA GLY A 228 21.66 -23.06 -5.64
C GLY A 228 21.46 -23.40 -4.15
N PHE A 229 21.17 -22.42 -3.30
CA PHE A 229 20.57 -22.67 -1.98
C PHE A 229 19.08 -23.04 -2.13
N ARG A 230 18.50 -23.65 -1.08
CA ARG A 230 17.11 -24.08 -1.10
C ARG A 230 16.16 -22.89 -1.25
N ALA A 231 15.10 -23.07 -2.05
CA ALA A 231 14.12 -22.02 -2.33
C ALA A 231 13.39 -21.50 -1.08
N ASP A 232 13.13 -22.35 -0.08
CA ASP A 232 12.48 -21.95 1.16
C ASP A 232 13.37 -21.06 2.05
N LEU A 233 14.70 -21.20 1.96
CA LEU A 233 15.64 -20.31 2.65
C LEU A 233 15.67 -18.93 1.98
N VAL A 234 15.59 -18.88 0.66
CA VAL A 234 15.47 -17.63 -0.11
C VAL A 234 14.20 -16.90 0.30
N ASP A 235 13.07 -17.60 0.29
CA ASP A 235 11.76 -17.08 0.70
C ASP A 235 11.76 -16.59 2.16
N THR A 236 12.36 -17.35 3.08
CA THR A 236 12.50 -16.95 4.49
C THR A 236 13.35 -15.69 4.64
N ALA A 237 14.50 -15.62 3.96
CA ALA A 237 15.37 -14.45 4.01
C ALA A 237 14.68 -13.19 3.47
N LEU A 238 13.92 -13.30 2.38
CA LEU A 238 13.13 -12.18 1.83
C LEU A 238 12.04 -11.75 2.80
N ARG A 239 11.27 -12.70 3.35
CA ARG A 239 10.23 -12.46 4.37
C ARG A 239 10.78 -11.70 5.58
N ASP A 240 11.90 -12.14 6.12
CA ASP A 240 12.50 -11.53 7.30
C ASP A 240 13.04 -10.14 6.99
N ALA A 241 13.61 -9.94 5.79
CA ALA A 241 14.12 -8.63 5.36
C ALA A 241 13.00 -7.59 5.18
N VAL A 242 11.83 -7.98 4.68
CA VAL A 242 10.68 -7.06 4.50
C VAL A 242 9.85 -6.86 5.77
N ALA A 243 10.02 -7.72 6.78
CA ALA A 243 9.19 -7.71 8.00
C ALA A 243 9.11 -6.34 8.71
N PRO A 244 10.19 -5.54 8.80
CA PRO A 244 10.11 -4.20 9.37
C PRO A 244 9.19 -3.24 8.60
N ASP A 245 9.22 -3.28 7.27
CA ASP A 245 8.36 -2.42 6.43
C ASP A 245 6.91 -2.89 6.46
N ALA A 246 6.69 -4.20 6.41
CA ALA A 246 5.37 -4.79 6.61
C ALA A 246 4.78 -4.35 7.96
N SER A 247 5.56 -4.45 9.04
CA SER A 247 5.12 -4.05 10.39
C SER A 247 4.81 -2.56 10.48
N ARG A 248 5.60 -1.71 9.80
CA ARG A 248 5.37 -0.27 9.71
C ARG A 248 4.05 0.03 9.00
N LEU A 249 3.78 -0.59 7.85
CA LEU A 249 2.54 -0.40 7.10
C LEU A 249 1.32 -0.83 7.93
N ARG A 250 1.37 -1.99 8.59
CA ARG A 250 0.28 -2.44 9.49
C ARG A 250 0.04 -1.46 10.63
N SER A 251 1.10 -0.93 11.22
CA SER A 251 0.98 0.10 12.24
C SER A 251 0.33 1.38 11.69
N GLN A 252 0.72 1.81 10.50
CA GLN A 252 0.14 2.99 9.85
C GLN A 252 -1.35 2.81 9.52
N SER A 253 -1.74 1.64 9.01
CA SER A 253 -3.14 1.29 8.75
C SER A 253 -4.00 1.37 10.02
N ARG A 254 -3.55 0.71 11.10
CA ARG A 254 -4.23 0.77 12.40
C ARG A 254 -4.33 2.19 12.95
N THR A 255 -3.23 2.95 12.94
CA THR A 255 -3.22 4.33 13.45
C THR A 255 -4.13 5.26 12.62
N ALA A 256 -4.18 5.10 11.30
CA ALA A 256 -5.08 5.87 10.45
C ALA A 256 -6.54 5.60 10.80
N LEU A 257 -6.89 4.33 11.02
CA LEU A 257 -8.24 3.93 11.41
C LEU A 257 -8.61 4.41 12.82
N GLU A 258 -7.72 4.28 13.80
CA GLU A 258 -7.93 4.80 15.17
C GLU A 258 -8.17 6.32 15.17
N ARG A 259 -7.48 7.08 14.32
CA ARG A 259 -7.70 8.51 14.16
C ARG A 259 -9.03 8.83 13.50
N ALA A 260 -9.40 8.09 12.45
CA ALA A 260 -10.69 8.25 11.80
C ALA A 260 -11.86 7.88 12.74
N ASP A 261 -11.69 6.90 13.62
CA ASP A 261 -12.70 6.55 14.63
C ASP A 261 -12.84 7.65 15.69
N ALA A 262 -11.72 8.23 16.14
CA ALA A 262 -11.72 9.33 17.12
C ALA A 262 -12.22 10.67 16.56
N ALA A 263 -12.04 10.92 15.27
CA ALA A 263 -12.47 12.13 14.56
C ALA A 263 -13.01 11.78 13.16
N PRO A 264 -14.26 11.25 13.06
CA PRO A 264 -14.82 10.75 11.80
C PRO A 264 -14.89 11.79 10.68
N ASP A 265 -15.12 13.05 11.00
CA ASP A 265 -15.11 14.18 10.07
C ASP A 265 -13.77 14.37 9.32
N THR A 266 -12.68 13.82 9.86
CA THR A 266 -11.35 13.83 9.21
C THR A 266 -11.01 12.52 8.49
N GLY A 267 -11.90 11.51 8.52
CA GLY A 267 -11.63 10.17 8.01
C GLY A 267 -11.21 10.12 6.54
N HIS A 268 -11.76 10.99 5.69
CA HIS A 268 -11.32 11.11 4.29
C HIS A 268 -9.85 11.53 4.15
N ALA A 269 -9.42 12.53 4.93
CA ALA A 269 -8.04 13.00 4.90
C ALA A 269 -7.06 11.93 5.42
N GLU A 270 -7.44 11.18 6.46
CA GLU A 270 -6.63 10.06 6.96
C GLU A 270 -6.52 8.92 5.94
N ALA A 271 -7.61 8.60 5.21
CA ALA A 271 -7.57 7.59 4.14
C ALA A 271 -6.62 7.97 3.00
N ILE A 272 -6.69 9.21 2.51
CA ILE A 272 -5.79 9.73 1.47
C ILE A 272 -4.32 9.66 1.94
N ARG A 273 -4.04 10.15 3.15
CA ARG A 273 -2.69 10.12 3.74
C ARG A 273 -2.15 8.71 3.90
N LEU A 274 -3.01 7.74 4.23
CA LEU A 274 -2.61 6.34 4.33
C LEU A 274 -2.20 5.80 2.95
N LEU A 275 -3.05 5.99 1.94
CA LEU A 275 -2.79 5.50 0.57
C LEU A 275 -1.51 6.12 -0.01
N GLU A 276 -1.33 7.44 0.11
CA GLU A 276 -0.15 8.15 -0.41
C GLU A 276 1.16 7.70 0.25
N ARG A 277 1.14 7.43 1.57
CA ARG A 277 2.34 6.93 2.28
C ARG A 277 2.62 5.47 1.98
N ALA A 278 1.57 4.67 1.76
CA ALA A 278 1.70 3.25 1.52
C ALA A 278 2.18 2.94 0.10
N GLU A 279 1.76 3.70 -0.89
CA GLU A 279 2.05 3.48 -2.32
C GLU A 279 3.54 3.26 -2.63
N PRO A 280 4.49 4.14 -2.27
CA PRO A 280 5.90 3.92 -2.58
C PRO A 280 6.49 2.71 -1.83
N VAL A 281 6.00 2.42 -0.62
CA VAL A 281 6.47 1.26 0.15
C VAL A 281 5.96 -0.04 -0.46
N LEU A 282 4.69 -0.10 -0.88
CA LEU A 282 4.11 -1.25 -1.56
C LEU A 282 4.79 -1.50 -2.91
N ALA A 283 5.07 -0.44 -3.68
CA ALA A 283 5.82 -0.55 -4.93
C ALA A 283 7.22 -1.14 -4.69
N GLY A 284 7.92 -0.66 -3.66
CA GLY A 284 9.21 -1.22 -3.28
C GLY A 284 9.13 -2.69 -2.84
N LEU A 285 8.16 -3.04 -2.00
CA LEU A 285 7.93 -4.43 -1.61
C LEU A 285 7.60 -5.33 -2.81
N GLY A 286 6.88 -4.82 -3.80
CA GLY A 286 6.59 -5.51 -5.06
C GLY A 286 7.80 -5.71 -5.98
N ALA A 287 8.87 -4.91 -5.81
CA ALA A 287 10.15 -5.16 -6.48
C ALA A 287 10.96 -6.27 -5.79
N VAL A 288 10.72 -6.48 -4.48
CA VAL A 288 11.46 -7.48 -3.67
C VAL A 288 10.78 -8.84 -3.63
N LEU A 289 9.45 -8.83 -3.52
CA LEU A 289 8.64 -10.02 -3.43
C LEU A 289 7.95 -10.32 -4.76
N PRO A 290 7.70 -11.60 -5.10
CA PRO A 290 6.77 -11.95 -6.17
C PRO A 290 5.42 -11.24 -6.00
N GLY A 291 4.77 -10.87 -7.11
CA GLY A 291 3.49 -10.16 -7.08
C GLY A 291 2.33 -10.93 -6.42
N ASP A 292 2.44 -12.26 -6.37
CA ASP A 292 1.50 -13.19 -5.72
C ASP A 292 1.94 -13.61 -4.31
N HIS A 293 2.97 -12.96 -3.75
CA HIS A 293 3.46 -13.29 -2.42
C HIS A 293 2.44 -12.88 -1.34
N SER A 294 2.07 -13.82 -0.47
CA SER A 294 1.00 -13.67 0.53
C SER A 294 1.16 -12.46 1.47
N ILE A 295 2.40 -12.07 1.80
CA ILE A 295 2.67 -10.86 2.59
C ILE A 295 2.24 -9.59 1.84
N LEU A 296 2.56 -9.49 0.54
CA LEU A 296 2.24 -8.32 -0.25
C LEU A 296 0.72 -8.24 -0.48
N GLU A 297 0.08 -9.36 -0.79
CA GLU A 297 -1.38 -9.49 -0.86
C GLU A 297 -2.04 -9.02 0.44
N GLY A 298 -1.63 -9.58 1.59
CA GLY A 298 -2.21 -9.23 2.88
C GLY A 298 -2.02 -7.75 3.26
N LEU A 299 -0.87 -7.15 2.94
CA LEU A 299 -0.63 -5.73 3.18
C LEU A 299 -1.52 -4.83 2.30
N ARG A 300 -1.63 -5.15 1.01
CA ARG A 300 -2.49 -4.41 0.07
C ARG A 300 -3.96 -4.45 0.51
N ASP A 301 -4.43 -5.62 0.92
CA ASP A 301 -5.77 -5.82 1.44
C ASP A 301 -6.01 -5.07 2.76
N GLU A 302 -5.05 -5.09 3.69
CA GLU A 302 -5.17 -4.39 4.98
C GLU A 302 -5.20 -2.87 4.81
N ILE A 303 -4.39 -2.33 3.89
CA ILE A 303 -4.38 -0.91 3.54
C ILE A 303 -5.71 -0.52 2.86
N ALA A 304 -6.18 -1.33 1.90
CA ALA A 304 -7.44 -1.09 1.21
C ALA A 304 -8.64 -1.13 2.17
N ASP A 305 -8.70 -2.12 3.08
CA ASP A 305 -9.73 -2.22 4.12
C ASP A 305 -9.71 -1.00 5.04
N SER A 306 -8.52 -0.63 5.54
CA SER A 306 -8.40 0.47 6.49
C SER A 306 -8.81 1.80 5.86
N ALA A 307 -8.33 2.10 4.65
CA ALA A 307 -8.72 3.31 3.91
C ALA A 307 -10.22 3.33 3.58
N MET A 308 -10.80 2.20 3.16
CA MET A 308 -12.26 2.07 2.95
C MET A 308 -13.01 2.41 4.24
N ARG A 309 -12.64 1.79 5.36
CA ARG A 309 -13.31 2.03 6.65
C ARG A 309 -13.22 3.48 7.10
N CYS A 310 -12.08 4.14 6.91
CA CYS A 310 -11.92 5.57 7.20
C CYS A 310 -12.90 6.44 6.42
N VAL A 311 -13.12 6.17 5.12
CA VAL A 311 -14.08 6.97 4.32
C VAL A 311 -15.54 6.65 4.59
N ILE A 312 -15.85 5.41 5.00
CA ILE A 312 -17.21 5.06 5.43
C ILE A 312 -17.55 5.75 6.76
N LEU A 313 -16.62 5.81 7.72
CA LEU A 313 -16.79 6.59 8.96
C LEU A 313 -17.04 8.07 8.65
N TYR A 314 -16.25 8.65 7.74
CA TYR A 314 -16.43 10.03 7.29
C TYR A 314 -17.80 10.29 6.66
N GLY A 315 -18.21 9.46 5.71
CA GLY A 315 -19.50 9.65 5.03
C GLY A 315 -20.69 9.48 5.97
N ASN A 316 -20.61 8.54 6.92
CA ASN A 316 -21.66 8.34 7.92
C ASN A 316 -21.82 9.52 8.89
N GLU A 317 -20.72 10.19 9.25
CA GLU A 317 -20.76 11.36 10.16
C GLU A 317 -21.17 12.64 9.44
N THR A 318 -20.70 12.84 8.21
CA THR A 318 -20.81 14.13 7.51
C THR A 318 -21.94 14.19 6.49
N ASP A 319 -22.54 13.05 6.13
CA ASP A 319 -23.42 12.87 4.98
C ASP A 319 -22.81 13.33 3.63
N ASP A 320 -21.50 13.65 3.59
CA ASP A 320 -20.78 14.01 2.37
C ASP A 320 -20.09 12.78 1.77
N TRP A 321 -20.80 12.16 0.84
CA TRP A 321 -20.37 10.94 0.16
C TRP A 321 -19.51 11.20 -1.09
N ARG A 322 -19.35 12.46 -1.51
CA ARG A 322 -18.60 12.79 -2.74
C ARG A 322 -17.10 12.45 -2.63
N PRO A 323 -16.39 12.82 -1.54
CA PRO A 323 -14.97 12.51 -1.40
C PRO A 323 -14.68 11.00 -1.21
N ALA A 324 -15.67 10.23 -0.75
CA ALA A 324 -15.51 8.80 -0.47
C ALA A 324 -15.34 7.97 -1.76
N GLU A 325 -16.03 8.31 -2.85
CA GLU A 325 -16.00 7.54 -4.10
C GLU A 325 -14.59 7.41 -4.68
N GLY A 326 -13.86 8.53 -4.81
CA GLY A 326 -12.50 8.50 -5.35
C GLY A 326 -11.50 7.71 -4.48
N VAL A 327 -11.73 7.64 -3.17
CA VAL A 327 -10.93 6.78 -2.29
C VAL A 327 -11.29 5.32 -2.49
N LEU A 328 -12.57 4.97 -2.56
CA LEU A 328 -13.04 3.60 -2.77
C LEU A 328 -12.56 3.02 -4.11
N GLU A 329 -12.52 3.82 -5.17
CA GLU A 329 -11.95 3.39 -6.46
C GLU A 329 -10.44 3.09 -6.34
N ARG A 330 -9.69 3.92 -5.59
CA ARG A 330 -8.27 3.66 -5.31
C ARG A 330 -8.06 2.43 -4.44
N THR A 331 -8.91 2.19 -3.43
CA THR A 331 -8.80 1.00 -2.59
C THR A 331 -9.16 -0.26 -3.35
N GLU A 332 -10.12 -0.21 -4.27
CA GLU A 332 -10.47 -1.33 -5.16
C GLU A 332 -9.27 -1.75 -6.03
N ALA A 333 -8.57 -0.78 -6.63
CA ALA A 333 -7.35 -1.03 -7.40
C ALA A 333 -6.19 -1.57 -6.53
N THR A 334 -6.17 -1.18 -5.26
CA THR A 334 -5.15 -1.62 -4.29
C THR A 334 -5.43 -3.06 -3.83
N ALA A 335 -6.69 -3.41 -3.54
CA ALA A 335 -7.08 -4.72 -3.01
C ALA A 335 -6.77 -5.86 -3.99
N VAL A 336 -6.44 -7.02 -3.43
CA VAL A 336 -6.10 -8.24 -4.16
C VAL A 336 -7.15 -9.31 -3.94
N SER A 337 -7.52 -9.63 -2.70
CA SER A 337 -8.44 -10.73 -2.46
C SER A 337 -9.88 -10.41 -2.87
N ALA A 338 -10.57 -11.43 -3.38
CA ALA A 338 -11.95 -11.31 -3.87
C ALA A 338 -12.92 -10.83 -2.78
N ASN A 339 -12.71 -11.25 -1.52
CA ASN A 339 -13.53 -10.83 -0.39
C ASN A 339 -13.44 -9.32 -0.15
N ILE A 340 -12.22 -8.77 -0.13
CA ILE A 340 -12.00 -7.34 0.10
C ILE A 340 -12.54 -6.52 -1.08
N ARG A 341 -12.28 -6.96 -2.32
CA ARG A 341 -12.83 -6.33 -3.53
C ARG A 341 -14.34 -6.29 -3.56
N THR A 342 -15.00 -7.39 -3.22
CA THR A 342 -16.48 -7.46 -3.18
C THR A 342 -17.04 -6.46 -2.19
N ARG A 343 -16.49 -6.42 -0.97
CA ARG A 343 -16.93 -5.49 0.06
C ARG A 343 -16.68 -4.02 -0.33
N ILE A 344 -15.55 -3.71 -0.99
CA ILE A 344 -15.30 -2.36 -1.51
C ILE A 344 -16.31 -2.01 -2.60
N ALA A 345 -16.61 -2.92 -3.52
CA ALA A 345 -17.58 -2.71 -4.59
C ALA A 345 -19.01 -2.46 -4.06
N GLU A 346 -19.46 -3.23 -3.06
CA GLU A 346 -20.74 -3.03 -2.38
C GLU A 346 -20.82 -1.65 -1.70
N ASN A 347 -19.74 -1.23 -1.04
CA ASN A 347 -19.66 0.10 -0.44
C ASN A 347 -19.64 1.20 -1.50
N LEU A 348 -18.94 1.00 -2.62
CA LEU A 348 -18.89 1.94 -3.74
C LEU A 348 -20.29 2.13 -4.37
N GLU A 349 -21.05 1.05 -4.54
CA GLU A 349 -22.45 1.11 -4.98
C GLU A 349 -23.31 1.92 -3.99
N THR A 350 -23.21 1.61 -2.70
CA THR A 350 -23.93 2.33 -1.64
C THR A 350 -23.59 3.83 -1.61
N VAL A 351 -22.30 4.18 -1.75
CA VAL A 351 -21.83 5.58 -1.82
C VAL A 351 -22.40 6.30 -3.04
N ARG A 352 -22.37 5.66 -4.21
CA ARG A 352 -22.95 6.22 -5.44
C ARG A 352 -24.45 6.44 -5.31
N GLU A 353 -25.19 5.52 -4.69
CA GLU A 353 -26.60 5.70 -4.39
C GLU A 353 -26.83 6.89 -3.44
N ASN A 354 -26.06 6.98 -2.35
CA ASN A 354 -26.18 8.08 -1.38
C ASN A 354 -25.90 9.45 -2.03
N GLN A 355 -24.91 9.54 -2.93
CA GLN A 355 -24.60 10.78 -3.65
C GLN A 355 -25.76 11.27 -4.54
N VAL A 356 -26.50 10.35 -5.18
CA VAL A 356 -27.68 10.68 -5.99
C VAL A 356 -28.69 11.47 -5.15
N TYR A 357 -28.85 11.12 -3.88
CA TYR A 357 -29.76 11.78 -2.94
C TYR A 357 -29.15 13.01 -2.23
N ALA A 358 -27.83 13.05 -2.04
CA ALA A 358 -27.13 14.16 -1.40
C ALA A 358 -27.01 15.41 -2.30
N THR A 359 -27.07 15.26 -3.62
CA THR A 359 -26.92 16.39 -4.57
C THR A 359 -28.26 16.79 -5.19
N CYS A 360 -28.44 18.09 -5.47
CA CYS A 360 -29.57 18.55 -6.25
C CYS A 360 -29.59 17.89 -7.64
N TRP A 361 -30.60 17.08 -7.92
CA TRP A 361 -30.73 16.38 -9.21
C TRP A 361 -30.87 17.32 -10.41
N PHE A 362 -31.37 18.53 -10.16
CA PHE A 362 -31.67 19.50 -11.22
C PHE A 362 -30.44 20.28 -11.69
N CYS A 363 -29.65 20.86 -10.77
CA CYS A 363 -28.44 21.59 -11.13
C CYS A 363 -27.18 20.76 -11.07
N LYS A 364 -27.18 19.62 -10.37
CA LYS A 364 -26.03 18.74 -10.14
C LYS A 364 -24.83 19.37 -9.43
N GLU A 365 -24.92 20.64 -9.07
CA GLU A 365 -23.83 21.39 -8.44
C GLU A 365 -23.98 21.42 -6.91
N HIS A 366 -25.14 21.86 -6.44
CA HIS A 366 -25.37 22.22 -5.05
C HIS A 366 -25.90 21.04 -4.23
N PRO A 367 -25.58 20.94 -2.92
CA PRO A 367 -26.19 19.97 -2.02
C PRO A 367 -27.72 20.04 -2.07
N SER A 368 -28.36 18.89 -1.96
CA SER A 368 -29.80 18.80 -1.75
C SER A 368 -30.13 19.34 -0.35
N HIS A 369 -31.35 19.84 -0.17
CA HIS A 369 -31.79 20.33 1.13
C HIS A 369 -33.07 19.63 1.55
N ASP A 370 -33.12 19.20 2.81
CA ASP A 370 -34.29 18.56 3.40
C ASP A 370 -35.51 19.46 3.31
N GLY A 371 -36.60 18.92 2.75
CA GLY A 371 -37.83 19.68 2.47
C GLY A 371 -37.84 20.47 1.15
N SER A 372 -36.71 20.63 0.44
CA SER A 372 -36.68 21.23 -0.90
C SER A 372 -36.95 20.22 -2.03
N GLY A 373 -36.96 18.92 -1.70
CA GLY A 373 -37.20 17.83 -2.65
C GLY A 373 -38.48 17.99 -3.47
N PHE A 374 -38.39 17.70 -4.76
CA PHE A 374 -39.52 17.76 -5.68
C PHE A 374 -40.33 16.46 -5.57
N LYS A 375 -41.55 16.57 -5.03
CA LYS A 375 -42.44 15.42 -4.80
C LYS A 375 -43.16 15.03 -6.09
N VAL A 376 -42.82 13.87 -6.63
CA VAL A 376 -43.42 13.28 -7.82
C VAL A 376 -44.41 12.21 -7.41
N LYS A 377 -45.67 12.43 -7.73
CA LYS A 377 -46.74 11.46 -7.47
C LYS A 377 -46.86 10.51 -8.66
N MET A 378 -46.87 9.21 -8.39
CA MET A 378 -47.01 8.16 -9.39
C MET A 378 -48.11 7.17 -8.98
N HIS A 379 -48.70 6.51 -9.96
CA HIS A 379 -49.62 5.41 -9.78
C HIS A 379 -49.23 4.23 -10.67
N GLY A 380 -49.56 3.02 -10.24
CA GLY A 380 -49.24 1.78 -10.96
C GLY A 380 -50.09 0.62 -10.43
N GLU A 381 -49.84 -0.58 -10.95
CA GLU A 381 -50.64 -1.77 -10.64
C GLU A 381 -52.15 -1.51 -10.86
N VAL A 382 -52.48 -0.96 -12.03
CA VAL A 382 -53.86 -0.60 -12.38
C VAL A 382 -54.61 -1.86 -12.78
N ASN A 383 -55.54 -2.32 -11.95
CA ASN A 383 -56.41 -3.45 -12.24
C ASN A 383 -57.83 -2.94 -12.53
N GLU A 384 -58.41 -3.49 -13.58
CA GLU A 384 -59.78 -3.22 -13.99
C GLU A 384 -60.60 -4.49 -13.85
N GLU A 385 -61.66 -4.43 -13.07
CA GLU A 385 -62.60 -5.52 -12.85
C GLU A 385 -64.02 -5.06 -13.19
N ILE A 386 -64.74 -5.87 -13.95
CA ILE A 386 -66.17 -5.67 -14.22
C ILE A 386 -66.92 -6.39 -13.11
N THR A 387 -67.60 -5.63 -12.26
CA THR A 387 -68.41 -6.21 -11.18
C THR A 387 -69.67 -6.88 -11.73
N GLU A 388 -70.32 -7.71 -10.91
CA GLU A 388 -71.55 -8.46 -11.24
C GLU A 388 -72.71 -7.58 -11.78
N TYR A 389 -72.69 -6.27 -11.50
CA TYR A 389 -73.66 -5.28 -11.97
C TYR A 389 -73.21 -4.46 -13.19
N TYR A 390 -72.25 -4.96 -13.97
CA TYR A 390 -71.63 -4.23 -15.09
C TYR A 390 -70.99 -2.89 -14.70
N ALA A 391 -70.70 -2.68 -13.41
CA ALA A 391 -69.99 -1.50 -12.96
C ALA A 391 -68.47 -1.73 -13.06
N ARG A 392 -67.78 -0.80 -13.73
CA ARG A 392 -66.32 -0.80 -13.89
C ARG A 392 -65.66 -0.40 -12.58
N ARG A 393 -64.91 -1.31 -11.95
CA ARG A 393 -64.11 -1.04 -10.76
C ARG A 393 -62.63 -0.98 -11.15
N ILE A 394 -62.01 0.18 -10.92
CA ILE A 394 -60.58 0.40 -11.18
C ILE A 394 -59.88 0.52 -9.83
N THR A 395 -58.84 -0.30 -9.60
CA THR A 395 -57.99 -0.24 -8.41
C THR A 395 -56.56 0.04 -8.83
N TRP A 396 -55.82 0.79 -8.00
CA TRP A 396 -54.43 1.16 -8.29
C TRP A 396 -53.66 1.43 -7.00
N ARG A 397 -52.33 1.32 -7.07
CA ARG A 397 -51.43 1.77 -6.00
C ARG A 397 -50.88 3.16 -6.27
N LYS A 398 -50.55 3.87 -5.20
CA LYS A 398 -49.99 5.23 -5.23
C LYS A 398 -48.62 5.24 -4.55
N LEU A 399 -47.67 5.96 -5.14
CA LEU A 399 -46.33 6.18 -4.61
C LEU A 399 -45.96 7.65 -4.78
N THR A 400 -45.18 8.20 -3.84
CA THR A 400 -44.58 9.53 -4.00
C THR A 400 -43.07 9.40 -3.94
N ILE A 401 -42.40 9.71 -5.04
CA ILE A 401 -40.93 9.76 -5.12
C ILE A 401 -40.48 11.19 -4.82
N SER A 402 -39.49 11.33 -3.94
CA SER A 402 -38.90 12.63 -3.61
C SER A 402 -37.61 12.81 -4.37
N VAL A 403 -37.60 13.67 -5.39
CA VAL A 403 -36.39 13.95 -6.17
C VAL A 403 -35.57 15.04 -5.46
N PRO A 404 -34.30 14.80 -5.13
CA PRO A 404 -33.48 15.72 -4.34
C PRO A 404 -33.23 17.02 -5.10
N ARG A 405 -33.29 18.14 -4.39
CA ARG A 405 -33.20 19.48 -5.00
C ARG A 405 -32.68 20.50 -4.00
N CYS A 406 -31.84 21.43 -4.45
CA CYS A 406 -31.35 22.55 -3.63
C CYS A 406 -32.41 23.66 -3.49
N THR A 407 -32.22 24.55 -2.52
CA THR A 407 -33.10 25.70 -2.27
C THR A 407 -33.15 26.67 -3.47
N GLY A 408 -32.03 26.85 -4.18
CA GLY A 408 -31.95 27.68 -5.39
C GLY A 408 -32.85 27.16 -6.52
N CYS A 409 -32.72 25.89 -6.88
CA CYS A 409 -33.61 25.25 -7.86
C CYS A 409 -35.07 25.22 -7.38
N ALA A 410 -35.33 25.06 -6.08
CA ALA A 410 -36.68 25.11 -5.54
C ALA A 410 -37.32 26.50 -5.72
N SER A 411 -36.57 27.57 -5.47
CA SER A 411 -37.00 28.96 -5.69
C SER A 411 -37.21 29.26 -7.18
N ALA A 412 -36.29 28.83 -8.04
CA ALA A 412 -36.41 28.97 -9.50
C ALA A 412 -37.68 28.30 -10.04
N HIS A 413 -37.96 27.05 -9.64
CA HIS A 413 -39.18 26.36 -10.03
C HIS A 413 -40.45 27.04 -9.48
N ARG A 414 -40.42 27.54 -8.23
CA ARG A 414 -41.56 28.24 -7.62
C ARG A 414 -41.85 29.56 -8.33
N SER A 415 -40.84 30.36 -8.62
CA SER A 415 -40.98 31.66 -9.30
C SER A 415 -41.46 31.51 -10.74
N ARG A 416 -41.01 30.47 -11.46
CA ARG A 416 -41.53 30.15 -12.80
C ARG A 416 -43.02 29.81 -12.74
N ARG A 417 -43.42 28.96 -11.79
CA ARG A 417 -44.83 28.63 -11.58
C ARG A 417 -45.67 29.89 -11.32
N ALA A 418 -45.17 30.81 -10.49
CA ALA A 418 -45.82 32.08 -10.22
C ALA A 418 -45.92 32.97 -11.47
N LYS A 419 -44.86 33.06 -12.29
CA LYS A 419 -44.88 33.82 -13.56
C LYS A 419 -45.89 33.25 -14.56
N VAL A 420 -45.92 31.93 -14.75
CA VAL A 420 -46.91 31.28 -15.64
C VAL A 420 -48.33 31.56 -15.17
N TRP A 421 -48.58 31.50 -13.86
CA TRP A 421 -49.86 31.89 -13.27
C TRP A 421 -50.20 33.37 -13.49
N ALA A 422 -49.24 34.27 -13.27
CA ALA A 422 -49.44 35.70 -13.45
C ALA A 422 -49.75 36.08 -14.91
N TYR A 423 -49.03 35.50 -15.88
CA TYR A 423 -49.32 35.71 -17.29
C TYR A 423 -50.66 35.09 -17.71
N GLY A 424 -50.99 33.90 -17.24
CA GLY A 424 -52.27 33.23 -17.53
C GLY A 424 -53.47 33.95 -16.94
N LEU A 425 -53.35 34.48 -15.72
CA LEU A 425 -54.40 35.26 -15.07
C LEU A 425 -54.50 36.67 -15.67
N GLY A 426 -53.37 37.36 -15.87
CA GLY A 426 -53.33 38.71 -16.43
C GLY A 426 -53.89 38.77 -17.86
N SER A 427 -53.55 37.81 -18.71
CA SER A 427 -54.10 37.71 -20.07
C SER A 427 -55.61 37.41 -20.06
N ASN A 428 -56.09 36.52 -19.20
CA ASN A 428 -57.52 36.24 -19.06
C ASN A 428 -58.32 37.44 -18.55
N VAL A 429 -57.81 38.15 -17.54
CA VAL A 429 -58.46 39.36 -17.02
C VAL A 429 -58.53 40.44 -18.11
N ALA A 430 -57.44 40.67 -18.85
CA ALA A 430 -57.42 41.64 -19.94
C ALA A 430 -58.44 41.29 -21.05
N LEU A 431 -58.49 40.02 -21.47
CA LEU A 431 -59.44 39.55 -22.48
C LEU A 431 -60.90 39.57 -21.98
N PHE A 432 -61.13 39.28 -20.71
CA PHE A 432 -62.45 39.36 -20.10
C PHE A 432 -62.96 40.80 -20.03
N MET A 433 -62.09 41.74 -19.62
CA MET A 433 -62.39 43.17 -19.63
C MET A 433 -62.68 43.70 -21.04
N LEU A 434 -61.91 43.24 -22.04
CA LEU A 434 -62.19 43.56 -23.44
C LEU A 434 -63.55 43.01 -23.89
N GLY A 435 -63.90 41.78 -23.49
CA GLY A 435 -65.21 41.18 -23.73
C GLY A 435 -66.34 42.04 -23.16
N LEU A 436 -66.20 42.49 -21.92
CA LEU A 436 -67.13 43.39 -21.23
C LEU A 436 -67.33 44.70 -22.01
N VAL A 437 -66.24 45.36 -22.43
CA VAL A 437 -66.33 46.57 -23.25
C VAL A 437 -67.09 46.30 -24.54
N LEU A 438 -66.78 45.21 -25.25
CA LEU A 438 -67.46 44.85 -26.50
C LEU A 438 -68.97 44.60 -26.32
N THR A 439 -69.41 44.08 -25.16
CA THR A 439 -70.85 43.92 -24.86
C THR A 439 -71.61 45.25 -24.75
N SER A 440 -70.91 46.37 -24.50
CA SER A 440 -71.52 47.71 -24.48
C SER A 440 -71.57 48.40 -25.85
N THR A 441 -71.09 47.73 -26.91
CA THR A 441 -71.03 48.27 -28.28
C THR A 441 -71.96 47.51 -29.23
N SER A 442 -71.98 47.89 -30.50
CA SER A 442 -72.69 47.14 -31.55
C SER A 442 -72.16 45.71 -31.78
N ALA A 443 -71.03 45.34 -31.16
CA ALA A 443 -70.40 44.03 -31.23
C ALA A 443 -70.77 43.09 -30.08
N PHE A 444 -72.00 43.16 -29.54
CA PHE A 444 -72.44 42.40 -28.37
C PHE A 444 -72.14 40.89 -28.45
N GLY A 445 -72.47 40.25 -29.58
CA GLY A 445 -72.26 38.81 -29.77
C GLY A 445 -70.77 38.41 -29.69
N ALA A 446 -69.87 39.25 -30.20
CA ALA A 446 -68.44 39.01 -30.10
C ALA A 446 -67.94 39.15 -28.66
N GLY A 447 -68.49 40.10 -27.90
CA GLY A 447 -68.18 40.26 -26.47
C GLY A 447 -68.55 39.04 -25.64
N VAL A 448 -69.75 38.48 -25.84
CA VAL A 448 -70.21 37.26 -25.14
C VAL A 448 -69.33 36.05 -25.48
N VAL A 449 -69.03 35.84 -26.76
CA VAL A 449 -68.15 34.74 -27.20
C VAL A 449 -66.76 34.87 -26.58
N LEU A 450 -66.19 36.08 -26.55
CA LEU A 450 -64.88 36.32 -25.95
C LEU A 450 -64.85 36.01 -24.45
N MET A 451 -65.91 36.34 -23.71
CA MET A 451 -66.01 35.99 -22.29
C MET A 451 -66.15 34.47 -22.05
N ILE A 452 -66.86 33.75 -22.91
CA ILE A 452 -66.95 32.28 -22.82
C ILE A 452 -65.57 31.66 -23.08
N LEU A 453 -64.86 32.17 -24.09
CA LEU A 453 -63.52 31.71 -24.44
C LEU A 453 -62.48 32.00 -23.34
N THR A 454 -62.58 33.11 -22.61
CA THR A 454 -61.70 33.36 -21.46
C THR A 454 -62.02 32.46 -20.29
N PHE A 455 -63.28 32.06 -20.07
CA PHE A 455 -63.60 31.07 -19.05
C PHE A 455 -63.00 29.69 -19.38
N ALA A 456 -63.15 29.24 -20.63
CA ALA A 456 -62.54 28.00 -21.12
C ALA A 456 -61.00 28.08 -21.14
N GLY A 457 -60.45 29.21 -21.58
CA GLY A 457 -59.02 29.50 -21.62
C GLY A 457 -58.41 29.61 -20.22
N PHE A 458 -59.14 30.14 -19.25
CA PHE A 458 -58.75 30.15 -17.84
C PHE A 458 -58.74 28.74 -17.25
N ALA A 459 -59.78 27.95 -17.48
CA ALA A 459 -59.80 26.55 -17.05
C ALA A 459 -58.63 25.75 -17.65
N PHE A 460 -58.31 25.98 -18.92
CA PHE A 460 -57.17 25.37 -19.59
C PHE A 460 -55.83 25.87 -19.03
N ALA A 461 -55.66 27.18 -18.86
CA ALA A 461 -54.43 27.78 -18.31
C ALA A 461 -54.20 27.37 -16.84
N ALA A 462 -55.26 27.31 -16.04
CA ALA A 462 -55.22 26.84 -14.66
C ALA A 462 -54.87 25.35 -14.59
N GLY A 463 -55.45 24.52 -15.47
CA GLY A 463 -55.12 23.11 -15.61
C GLY A 463 -53.67 22.88 -16.07
N PHE A 464 -53.20 23.66 -17.04
CA PHE A 464 -51.82 23.60 -17.54
C PHE A 464 -50.82 24.05 -16.46
N ALA A 465 -51.05 25.19 -15.80
CA ALA A 465 -50.20 25.69 -14.73
C ALA A 465 -50.22 24.82 -13.44
N ALA A 466 -51.29 24.04 -13.23
CA ALA A 466 -51.36 23.04 -12.17
C ALA A 466 -50.56 21.77 -12.49
N THR A 467 -50.34 21.46 -13.77
CA THR A 467 -49.73 20.20 -14.23
C THR A 467 -48.28 20.36 -14.70
N THR A 468 -47.84 21.55 -15.13
CA THR A 468 -46.45 21.80 -15.60
C THR A 468 -45.71 22.83 -14.73
N PRO A 469 -45.28 22.47 -13.51
CA PRO A 469 -44.50 23.37 -12.64
C PRO A 469 -43.03 23.54 -13.06
N LEU A 470 -42.55 22.77 -14.05
CA LEU A 470 -41.15 22.69 -14.49
C LEU A 470 -40.99 23.16 -15.95
N SER A 471 -39.77 23.57 -16.33
CA SER A 471 -39.36 23.69 -17.75
C SER A 471 -39.51 22.36 -18.48
N ARG A 472 -39.51 22.39 -19.83
CA ARG A 472 -39.24 21.17 -20.61
C ARG A 472 -37.91 20.52 -20.20
N ASP A 473 -36.82 21.29 -20.20
CA ASP A 473 -35.50 20.77 -19.79
C ASP A 473 -35.50 20.18 -18.37
N ALA A 474 -36.23 20.81 -17.44
CA ALA A 474 -36.34 20.33 -16.06
C ALA A 474 -37.27 19.12 -15.93
N GLN A 475 -38.25 18.95 -16.83
CA GLN A 475 -39.03 17.71 -16.96
C GLN A 475 -38.16 16.58 -17.51
N ASP A 476 -37.34 16.84 -18.53
CA ASP A 476 -36.43 15.83 -19.09
C ASP A 476 -35.43 15.36 -18.04
N VAL A 477 -34.86 16.30 -17.27
CA VAL A 477 -34.00 15.97 -16.11
C VAL A 477 -34.78 15.17 -15.06
N LEU A 478 -36.02 15.55 -14.74
CA LEU A 478 -36.86 14.80 -13.80
C LEU A 478 -37.11 13.36 -14.26
N HIS A 479 -37.45 13.16 -15.54
CA HIS A 479 -37.70 11.84 -16.11
C HIS A 479 -36.45 10.97 -16.08
N ALA A 480 -35.25 11.56 -16.19
CA ALA A 480 -33.99 10.83 -16.09
C ALA A 480 -33.64 10.36 -14.67
N PHE A 481 -34.41 10.73 -13.64
CA PHE A 481 -34.13 10.30 -12.26
C PHE A 481 -34.27 8.77 -12.12
N PRO A 482 -33.26 8.04 -11.58
CA PRO A 482 -33.24 6.58 -11.58
C PRO A 482 -34.48 5.91 -10.99
N ALA A 483 -34.94 6.36 -9.82
CA ALA A 483 -36.13 5.79 -9.18
C ALA A 483 -37.42 6.00 -10.01
N ILE A 484 -37.50 7.08 -10.80
CA ILE A 484 -38.62 7.32 -11.71
C ILE A 484 -38.53 6.39 -12.92
N GLN A 485 -37.34 6.24 -13.52
CA GLN A 485 -37.10 5.32 -14.63
C GLN A 485 -37.43 3.86 -14.27
N GLU A 486 -37.04 3.42 -13.08
CA GLU A 486 -37.33 2.08 -12.59
C GLU A 486 -38.86 1.83 -12.47
N LYS A 487 -39.60 2.80 -11.91
CA LYS A 487 -41.06 2.71 -11.83
C LYS A 487 -41.74 2.75 -13.20
N PHE A 488 -41.23 3.55 -14.13
CA PHE A 488 -41.71 3.52 -15.51
C PHE A 488 -41.54 2.15 -16.17
N LYS A 489 -40.36 1.54 -16.03
CA LYS A 489 -40.12 0.17 -16.52
C LYS A 489 -41.07 -0.85 -15.90
N SER A 490 -41.52 -0.59 -14.66
CA SER A 490 -42.49 -1.40 -13.92
C SER A 490 -43.96 -1.06 -14.24
N GLY A 491 -44.24 -0.27 -15.28
CA GLY A 491 -45.61 0.06 -15.72
C GLY A 491 -46.30 1.17 -14.92
N TRP A 492 -45.56 1.94 -14.10
CA TRP A 492 -46.13 3.09 -13.38
C TRP A 492 -46.21 4.32 -14.28
N SER A 493 -47.14 5.22 -13.97
CA SER A 493 -47.36 6.48 -14.67
C SER A 493 -47.40 7.66 -13.70
N PHE A 494 -47.09 8.87 -14.19
CA PHE A 494 -47.23 10.08 -13.37
C PHE A 494 -48.68 10.37 -13.01
N GLY A 495 -48.88 10.99 -11.85
CA GLY A 495 -50.19 11.42 -11.35
C GLY A 495 -50.71 10.54 -10.22
N HIS A 496 -51.75 11.04 -9.56
CA HIS A 496 -52.37 10.38 -8.40
C HIS A 496 -53.31 9.22 -8.72
N LYS A 497 -53.78 9.15 -9.97
CA LYS A 497 -54.80 8.21 -10.41
C LYS A 497 -54.69 7.99 -11.93
N PRO A 498 -55.09 6.81 -12.42
CA PRO A 498 -55.14 6.53 -13.85
C PRO A 498 -56.19 7.38 -14.60
N PRO A 499 -56.03 7.55 -15.93
CA PRO A 499 -56.96 8.32 -16.75
C PRO A 499 -58.39 7.78 -16.64
N GLY A 500 -59.38 8.67 -16.53
CA GLY A 500 -60.80 8.29 -16.57
C GLY A 500 -61.42 7.85 -15.24
N VAL A 501 -60.69 7.90 -14.13
CA VAL A 501 -61.25 7.68 -12.79
C VAL A 501 -61.54 9.03 -12.13
N GLN A 502 -62.78 9.26 -11.65
CA GLN A 502 -63.14 10.49 -10.93
C GLN A 502 -62.74 10.42 -9.45
#